data_AF-A0A423K9V9-F1
#
_entry.id   AF-A0A423K9V9-F1
#
_cell.length_a   1.000
_cell.length_b   1.000
_cell.length_c   1.000
_cell.angle_alpha   90.00
_cell.angle_beta   90.00
_cell.angle_gamma   90.00
#
_symmetry.space_group_name_H-M   'P 1'
#
loop_
_entity.id
_entity.type
_entity.pdbx_description
1 polymer ?
#
loop_
_entity_poly.entity_id
_entity_poly.type
_entity_poly.pdbx_seq_one_letter_code
_entity_poly.pdbx_strand_id
1 'polypeptide(L)' 'MNTKPIRTVDDLNTALLRIEQLWGAASNSTEGNELEVLAMLVEKYEDEHFPIPASDPTEALKFRISSSGSLDCLSRRTS' A
#
# COMPACT_ATOMS: atom_id res chain seq x y z
N MET A 1 24.88 -18.23 6.84
CA MET A 1 23.71 -17.47 6.37
C MET A 1 22.59 -18.48 6.15
N ASN A 2 21.53 -18.43 6.97
CA ASN A 2 20.42 -19.38 6.92
C ASN A 2 19.12 -18.56 6.90
N THR A 3 18.91 -17.83 5.80
CA THR A 3 17.73 -17.01 5.59
C THR A 3 16.55 -17.94 5.32
N LYS A 4 15.64 -18.02 6.30
CA LYS A 4 14.45 -18.85 6.20
C LYS A 4 13.41 -18.15 5.32
N PRO A 5 12.71 -18.88 4.44
CA PRO A 5 11.62 -18.30 3.66
C PRO A 5 10.45 -17.91 4.59
N ILE A 6 9.88 -16.74 4.36
CA ILE A 6 8.71 -16.24 5.08
C ILE A 6 7.48 -16.99 4.55
N ARG A 7 6.81 -17.75 5.43
CA ARG A 7 5.60 -18.53 5.08
C ARG A 7 4.39 -18.19 5.94
N THR A 8 4.62 -17.54 7.06
CA THR A 8 3.58 -17.16 8.01
C THR A 8 3.73 -15.71 8.41
N VAL A 9 2.67 -15.15 8.99
CA VAL A 9 2.67 -13.79 9.53
C VAL A 9 3.66 -13.63 10.70
N ASP A 10 3.96 -14.70 11.43
CA ASP A 10 4.96 -14.70 12.49
C ASP A 10 6.39 -14.56 11.95
N ASP A 11 6.70 -15.29 10.86
CA ASP A 11 7.95 -15.13 10.13
C ASP A 11 8.10 -13.71 9.56
N LEU A 12 7.01 -13.13 9.06
CA LEU A 12 6.97 -11.76 8.54
C LEU A 12 7.31 -10.76 9.65
N ASN A 13 6.65 -10.85 10.81
CA ASN A 13 6.94 -9.96 11.95
C ASN A 13 8.38 -10.10 12.42
N THR A 14 8.90 -11.33 12.49
CA THR A 14 10.28 -11.59 12.87
C THR A 14 11.27 -10.98 11.87
N ALA A 15 10.99 -11.08 10.57
CA ALA A 15 11.81 -10.47 9.53
C ALA A 15 11.79 -8.94 9.62
N LEU A 16 10.62 -8.33 9.84
CA LEU A 16 10.47 -6.89 10.01
C LEU A 16 11.25 -6.37 11.23
N LEU A 17 11.10 -7.02 12.39
CA LEU A 17 11.87 -6.69 13.59
C LEU A 17 13.38 -6.79 13.32
N ARG A 18 13.81 -7.79 12.55
CA ARG A 18 15.22 -7.96 12.21
C ARG A 18 15.73 -6.86 11.28
N ILE A 19 14.94 -6.45 10.30
CA ILE A 19 15.24 -5.30 9.41
C ILE A 19 15.40 -4.02 10.24
N GLU A 20 14.53 -3.78 11.23
CA GLU A 20 14.65 -2.62 12.13
C GLU A 20 15.96 -2.63 12.92
N GLN A 21 16.41 -3.80 13.39
CA GLN A 21 17.68 -3.94 14.10
C GLN A 21 18.90 -3.70 13.20
N LEU A 22 18.78 -4.02 11.91
CA LEU A 22 19.83 -3.85 10.91
C LEU A 22 19.76 -2.47 10.23
N TRP A 23 18.79 -1.64 10.61
CA TRP A 23 18.57 -0.32 10.02
C TRP A 23 19.78 0.58 10.30
N GLY A 24 20.42 1.07 9.23
CA GLY A 24 21.65 1.86 9.33
C GLY A 24 22.94 1.03 9.27
N ALA A 25 22.88 -0.28 9.06
CA ALA A 25 24.05 -1.09 8.73
C ALA A 25 24.72 -0.58 7.45
N ALA A 26 26.06 -0.60 7.44
CA ALA A 26 26.81 -0.13 6.29
C ALA A 26 26.58 -1.03 5.06
N SER A 27 26.33 -0.38 3.92
CA SER A 27 26.24 -1.03 2.61
C SER A 27 27.53 -1.83 2.37
N ASN A 28 27.42 -3.10 1.98
CA ASN A 28 28.52 -4.08 1.84
C ASN A 28 28.99 -4.78 3.13
N SER A 29 28.31 -4.60 4.27
CA SER A 29 28.57 -5.41 5.47
C SER A 29 27.73 -6.69 5.47
N THR A 30 28.08 -7.67 6.29
CA THR A 30 27.29 -8.91 6.46
C THR A 30 25.85 -8.58 6.87
N GLU A 31 25.67 -7.58 7.73
CA GLU A 31 24.37 -7.06 8.17
C GLU A 31 23.58 -6.40 7.03
N GLY A 32 24.25 -5.64 6.15
CA GLY A 32 23.61 -5.02 4.99
C GLY A 32 23.14 -6.04 3.96
N ASN A 33 23.94 -7.09 3.73
CA ASN A 33 23.52 -8.23 2.89
C ASN A 33 22.32 -8.96 3.50
N GLU A 34 22.29 -9.14 4.83
CA GLU A 34 21.14 -9.74 5.52
C GLU A 34 19.88 -8.88 5.36
N LEU A 35 19.99 -7.56 5.53
CA LEU A 35 18.89 -6.62 5.36
C LEU A 35 18.31 -6.64 3.94
N GLU A 36 19.16 -6.66 2.91
CA GLU A 36 18.71 -6.72 1.51
C GLU A 36 17.92 -8.01 1.22
N VAL A 37 18.42 -9.15 1.72
CA VAL A 37 17.72 -10.44 1.54
C VAL A 37 16.40 -10.48 2.30
N LEU A 38 16.37 -9.97 3.55
CA LEU A 38 15.13 -9.91 4.33
C LEU A 38 14.08 -9.04 3.66
N ALA A 39 14.47 -7.86 3.16
CA ALA A 39 13.56 -6.97 2.43
C ALA A 39 12.94 -7.66 1.20
N MET A 40 13.75 -8.38 0.42
CA MET A 40 13.29 -9.10 -0.77
C MET A 40 12.31 -10.24 -0.43
N LEU A 41 12.52 -10.93 0.70
CA LEU A 41 11.62 -11.98 1.17
C LEU A 41 10.28 -11.42 1.65
N VAL A 42 10.30 -10.27 2.35
CA VAL A 42 9.10 -9.57 2.80
C VAL A 42 8.26 -9.14 1.60
N GLU A 43 8.89 -8.47 0.62
CA GLU A 43 8.20 -8.02 -0.59
C GLU A 43 7.54 -9.18 -1.34
N LYS A 44 8.23 -10.31 -1.48
CA LYS A 44 7.67 -11.50 -2.12
C LYS A 44 6.49 -12.09 -1.34
N TYR A 45 6.58 -12.15 -0.01
CA TYR A 45 5.46 -12.62 0.80
C TYR A 45 4.25 -11.69 0.69
N GLU A 46 4.48 -10.37 0.67
CA GLU A 46 3.42 -9.38 0.50
C GLU A 46 2.78 -9.45 -0.90
N ASP A 47 3.56 -9.65 -1.96
CA ASP A 47 3.03 -9.84 -3.32
C ASP A 47 2.13 -11.09 -3.42
N GLU A 48 2.54 -12.21 -2.80
CA GLU A 48 1.76 -13.45 -2.81
C GLU A 48 0.51 -13.37 -1.90
N HIS A 49 0.58 -12.71 -0.74
CA HIS A 49 -0.50 -12.68 0.25
C HIS A 49 -1.40 -11.44 0.19
N PHE A 50 -0.85 -10.30 -0.22
CA PHE A 50 -1.52 -9.01 -0.35
C PHE A 50 -1.35 -8.49 -1.78
N PRO A 51 -1.88 -9.20 -2.79
CA PRO A 51 -1.83 -8.72 -4.15
C PRO A 51 -2.46 -7.33 -4.18
N ILE A 52 -1.69 -6.34 -4.67
CA ILE A 52 -2.25 -5.00 -4.93
C ILE A 52 -3.42 -5.27 -5.87
N PRO A 53 -4.69 -5.00 -5.46
CA PRO A 53 -5.78 -5.15 -6.38
C PRO A 53 -5.45 -4.20 -7.52
N ALA A 54 -5.15 -4.78 -8.70
CA ALA A 54 -4.96 -4.02 -9.91
C ALA A 54 -6.19 -3.13 -10.00
N SER A 55 -5.96 -1.84 -9.75
CA SER A 55 -6.93 -0.75 -9.69
C SER A 55 -8.32 -1.22 -10.11
N ASP A 56 -9.30 -1.26 -9.20
CA ASP A 56 -10.65 -1.01 -9.71
C ASP A 56 -10.73 0.51 -9.91
N PRO A 57 -10.57 1.03 -11.14
CA PRO A 57 -10.51 2.48 -11.39
C PRO A 57 -11.86 3.18 -11.14
N THR A 58 -12.84 2.53 -10.50
CA THR A 58 -14.22 3.03 -10.43
C THR A 58 -14.64 3.63 -9.08
N GLU A 59 -13.92 3.42 -7.97
CA GLU A 59 -14.29 4.02 -6.66
C GLU A 59 -13.55 5.34 -6.35
N ALA A 60 -12.99 6.02 -7.36
CA ALA A 60 -12.61 7.44 -7.23
C ALA A 60 -13.53 8.39 -8.02
N LEU A 61 -14.54 7.86 -8.72
CA LEU A 61 -15.41 8.65 -9.61
C LEU A 61 -16.91 8.42 -9.37
N LYS A 62 -17.34 8.43 -8.10
CA LYS A 62 -18.74 8.74 -7.74
C LYS A 62 -18.87 10.19 -7.27
N PHE A 63 -18.46 11.13 -8.10
CA PHE A 63 -18.97 12.51 -8.03
C PHE A 63 -19.42 12.96 -9.43
N ARG A 64 -20.23 12.12 -10.08
CA ARG A 64 -21.01 12.55 -11.22
C ARG A 64 -22.37 13.04 -10.74
N ILE A 65 -22.54 14.36 -10.82
CA ILE A 65 -23.65 14.95 -11.56
C ILE A 65 -25.03 14.62 -10.94
N SER A 66 -25.44 15.39 -9.93
CA SER A 66 -26.86 15.75 -9.81
C SER A 66 -27.13 16.86 -10.83
N SER A 67 -27.32 16.46 -12.10
CA SER A 67 -27.72 17.36 -13.18
C SER A 67 -29.15 17.87 -12.94
N SER A 68 -29.30 19.18 -13.01
CA SER A 68 -30.51 19.92 -13.43
C SER A 68 -31.89 19.36 -13.08
N GLY A 69 -32.48 19.92 -12.02
CA GLY A 69 -33.93 20.16 -11.96
C GLY A 69 -34.22 21.58 -12.44
N SER A 70 -34.79 21.68 -13.65
CA SER A 70 -35.26 22.93 -14.27
C SER A 70 -36.41 23.59 -13.52
N LEU A 71 -36.45 24.92 -13.61
CA LEU A 71 -37.66 25.77 -13.69
C LEU A 71 -38.52 25.98 -12.43
N ASP A 72 -38.19 27.02 -11.66
CA ASP A 72 -39.15 27.83 -10.87
C ASP A 72 -38.42 29.14 -10.47
N CYS A 73 -38.87 30.37 -10.70
CA CYS A 73 -40.02 30.93 -11.37
C CYS A 73 -39.64 32.38 -11.68
N LEU A 74 -39.77 32.79 -12.94
CA LEU A 74 -39.75 34.18 -13.34
C LEU A 74 -41.07 34.83 -12.86
N SER A 75 -41.19 35.19 -11.58
CA SER A 75 -42.34 35.98 -11.14
C SER A 75 -42.12 36.74 -9.83
N ARG A 76 -41.69 37.99 -9.97
CA ARG A 76 -42.02 39.23 -9.22
C ARG A 76 -40.87 40.20 -9.47
N ARG A 77 -40.84 40.95 -10.59
CA ARG A 77 -41.75 42.05 -10.93
C ARG A 77 -41.98 42.96 -9.72
N THR A 78 -41.27 44.08 -9.75
CA THR A 78 -41.66 45.41 -9.25
C THR A 78 -42.18 45.51 -7.82
N SER A 79 -41.41 46.16 -6.95
CA SER A 79 -41.83 47.39 -6.26
C SER A 79 -40.65 48.05 -5.58
#